data_AF-T0YYL7-F1
#
_entry.id   AF-T0YYL7-F1
#
_cell.length_a   1.000
_cell.length_b   1.000
_cell.length_c   1.000
_cell.angle_alpha   90.00
_cell.angle_beta   90.00
_cell.angle_gamma   90.00
#
_symmetry.space_group_name_H-M   'P 1'
#
loop_
_entity.id
_entity.type
_entity.pdbx_description
1 polymer ?
#
loop_
_entity_poly.entity_id
_entity_poly.type
_entity_poly.pdbx_seq_one_letter_code
_entity_poly.pdbx_strand_id
1 'polypeptide(L)'
;MVSRPTYIGGLGFGMKWDMGWMHDTLKYFAADPVHRKYHHHQITFSMWYAFNENFVLPLSHDEVVHGKGSLIGKMAGDTWQRFANLRLLYGYQWTHPGKKLLFMGGEFGQWSEWRHEESLEW
;
A
#
# COMPACT_ATOMS: atom_id res chain seq x y z
N MET A 1 20.25 9.44 -5.94
CA MET A 1 18.86 9.14 -6.35
C MET A 1 18.85 7.80 -7.07
N VAL A 2 17.87 6.95 -6.79
CA VAL A 2 17.85 5.54 -7.25
C VAL A 2 17.36 5.46 -8.70
N SER A 3 16.27 6.17 -8.99
CA SER A 3 15.56 6.10 -10.26
C SER A 3 15.90 7.22 -11.25
N ARG A 4 17.17 7.64 -11.22
CA ARG A 4 17.72 8.63 -12.16
C ARG A 4 18.81 8.02 -13.04
N PRO A 5 19.05 8.56 -14.25
CA PRO A 5 20.11 8.09 -15.13
C PRO A 5 21.50 8.14 -14.49
N THR A 6 22.34 7.17 -14.86
CA THR A 6 23.71 7.05 -14.34
C THR A 6 24.61 8.22 -14.72
N TYR A 7 24.39 8.83 -15.89
CA TYR A 7 25.19 9.97 -16.37
C TYR A 7 24.99 11.26 -15.56
N ILE A 8 23.98 11.34 -14.69
CA ILE A 8 23.78 12.43 -13.72
C ILE A 8 23.94 11.98 -12.25
N GLY A 9 24.62 10.85 -12.02
CA GLY A 9 24.89 10.34 -10.66
C GLY A 9 23.72 9.56 -10.02
N GLY A 10 22.75 9.08 -10.80
CA GLY A 10 21.73 8.14 -10.34
C GLY A 10 22.19 6.68 -10.41
N LEU A 11 21.43 5.77 -9.79
CA LEU A 11 21.73 4.32 -9.86
C LEU A 11 21.24 3.65 -11.15
N GLY A 12 20.49 4.36 -12.00
CA GLY A 12 20.03 3.85 -13.31
C GLY A 12 18.74 3.03 -13.29
N PHE A 13 18.05 2.89 -12.16
CA PHE A 13 16.75 2.22 -12.13
C PHE A 13 15.67 3.06 -12.83
N GLY A 14 14.69 2.40 -13.47
CA GLY A 14 13.56 3.10 -14.07
C GLY A 14 12.55 3.58 -13.02
N MET A 15 12.36 2.81 -11.95
CA MET A 15 11.41 3.08 -10.88
C MET A 15 11.92 2.60 -9.53
N LYS A 16 11.35 3.12 -8.45
CA LYS A 16 11.62 2.72 -7.06
C LYS A 16 10.30 2.46 -6.34
N TRP A 17 10.25 1.44 -5.49
CA TRP A 17 9.09 1.24 -4.61
C TRP A 17 9.03 2.33 -3.54
N ASP A 18 7.84 2.91 -3.37
CA ASP A 18 7.55 3.85 -2.29
C ASP A 18 7.14 3.11 -1.02
N MET A 19 8.15 2.59 -0.31
CA MET A 19 7.95 1.91 0.96
C MET A 19 7.44 2.84 2.07
N GLY A 20 7.73 4.14 1.96
CA GLY A 20 7.24 5.14 2.91
C GLY A 20 5.73 5.32 2.76
N TRP A 21 5.26 5.57 1.53
CA TRP A 21 3.83 5.61 1.22
C TRP A 21 3.11 4.34 1.67
N MET A 22 3.67 3.16 1.40
CA MET A 22 3.05 1.87 1.76
C MET A 22 2.85 1.77 3.29
N HIS A 23 3.90 2.04 4.07
CA HIS A 23 3.85 1.91 5.53
C HIS A 23 2.86 2.92 6.15
N ASP A 24 2.97 4.19 5.75
CA ASP A 24 2.13 5.26 6.28
C ASP A 24 0.64 5.02 5.92
N THR A 25 0.37 4.61 4.68
CA THR A 25 -0.99 4.35 4.21
C THR A 25 -1.62 3.16 4.93
N LEU A 26 -0.94 2.01 5.00
CA LEU A 26 -1.49 0.84 5.69
C LEU A 26 -1.74 1.11 7.18
N LYS A 27 -0.86 1.85 7.84
CA LYS A 27 -1.03 2.26 9.24
C LYS A 27 -2.24 3.18 9.42
N TYR A 28 -2.45 4.12 8.49
CA TYR A 28 -3.59 5.03 8.51
C TYR A 28 -4.94 4.28 8.38
N PHE A 29 -5.01 3.31 7.46
CA PHE A 29 -6.23 2.52 7.23
C PHE A 29 -6.50 1.49 8.35
N ALA A 30 -5.45 1.00 9.02
CA ALA A 30 -5.59 0.13 10.18
C ALA A 30 -6.07 0.84 11.44
N ALA A 31 -5.84 2.15 11.55
CA ALA A 31 -6.38 2.94 12.65
C ALA A 31 -7.90 3.07 12.55
N ASP A 32 -8.57 3.00 13.71
CA ASP A 32 -9.99 3.31 13.83
C ASP A 32 -10.30 4.68 13.21
N PRO A 33 -11.35 4.81 12.37
CA PRO A 33 -11.74 6.07 11.76
C PRO A 33 -11.78 7.28 12.70
N VAL A 34 -12.20 7.13 13.97
CA VAL A 34 -12.25 8.26 14.91
C VAL A 34 -10.87 8.80 15.29
N HIS A 35 -9.83 7.98 15.19
CA HIS A 35 -8.45 8.34 15.51
C HIS A 35 -7.66 8.88 14.30
N ARG A 36 -8.14 8.65 13.08
CA ARG A 36 -7.44 9.06 11.84
C ARG A 36 -7.16 10.55 11.75
N LYS A 37 -7.97 11.41 12.40
CA LYS A 37 -7.74 12.86 12.47
C LYS A 37 -6.38 13.23 13.08
N TYR A 38 -5.86 12.42 14.00
CA TYR A 38 -4.55 12.63 14.63
C TYR A 38 -3.38 12.15 13.76
N HIS A 39 -3.67 11.40 12.70
CA HIS A 39 -2.69 10.76 11.84
C HIS A 39 -2.80 11.22 10.38
N HIS A 40 -3.46 12.36 10.11
CA HIS A 40 -3.72 12.82 8.74
C HIS A 40 -2.45 13.10 7.93
N HIS A 41 -1.32 13.34 8.60
CA HIS A 41 -0.02 13.45 7.94
C HIS A 41 0.38 12.17 7.18
N GLN A 42 -0.08 10.98 7.61
CA GLN A 42 0.29 9.70 6.99
C GLN A 42 -0.21 9.57 5.54
N ILE A 43 -1.30 10.26 5.17
CA ILE A 43 -1.84 10.23 3.81
C ILE A 43 -1.40 11.44 2.96
N THR A 44 -0.67 12.40 3.55
CA THR A 44 -0.21 13.62 2.85
C THR A 44 1.31 13.72 2.75
N PHE A 45 2.05 13.05 3.63
CA PHE A 45 3.50 13.16 3.72
C PHE A 45 4.23 12.62 2.47
N SER A 46 3.74 11.52 1.89
CA SER A 46 4.29 10.95 0.64
C SER A 46 4.35 11.97 -0.50
N MET A 47 3.36 12.84 -0.59
CA MET A 47 3.26 13.85 -1.65
C MET A 47 4.43 14.85 -1.64
N TRP A 48 5.01 15.12 -0.47
CA TRP A 48 6.15 16.04 -0.35
C TRP A 48 7.38 15.55 -1.11
N TYR A 49 7.55 14.24 -1.25
CA TYR A 49 8.68 13.66 -1.97
C TYR A 49 8.28 12.83 -3.19
N ALA A 50 6.99 12.71 -3.51
CA ALA A 50 6.45 11.87 -4.59
C ALA A 50 7.06 12.13 -5.98
N PHE A 51 7.71 13.28 -6.18
CA PHE A 51 8.34 13.69 -7.45
C PHE A 51 9.88 13.64 -7.42
N ASN A 52 10.48 13.20 -6.31
CA ASN A 52 11.94 13.07 -6.19
C ASN A 52 12.46 11.83 -6.93
N GLU A 53 11.63 10.78 -7.02
CA GLU A 53 11.93 9.51 -7.67
C GLU A 53 10.71 9.08 -8.51
N ASN A 54 10.92 8.19 -9.49
CA ASN A 54 9.84 7.55 -10.24
C ASN A 54 9.23 6.43 -9.39
N PHE A 55 8.19 6.73 -8.62
CA PHE A 55 7.65 5.78 -7.66
C PHE A 55 6.67 4.76 -8.25
N VAL A 56 6.75 3.53 -7.74
CA VAL A 56 5.68 2.53 -7.72
C VAL A 56 5.10 2.52 -6.30
N LEU A 57 3.77 2.43 -6.18
CA LEU A 57 3.04 2.32 -4.92
C LEU A 57 2.71 0.83 -4.66
N PRO A 58 3.51 0.11 -3.85
CA PRO A 58 3.37 -1.32 -3.72
C PRO A 58 2.41 -1.70 -2.59
N LEU A 59 1.50 -2.61 -2.90
CA LEU A 59 0.86 -3.50 -1.93
C LEU A 59 1.26 -4.93 -2.31
N SER A 60 2.47 -5.32 -1.89
CA SER A 60 3.13 -6.57 -2.30
C SER A 60 2.79 -7.75 -1.40
N HIS A 61 3.28 -8.94 -1.79
CA HIS A 61 3.16 -10.18 -1.01
C HIS A 61 3.71 -10.07 0.41
N ASP A 62 4.84 -9.37 0.59
CA ASP A 62 5.46 -9.17 1.90
C ASP A 62 4.53 -8.51 2.92
N GLU A 63 3.53 -7.76 2.46
CA GLU A 63 2.58 -7.09 3.33
C GLU A 63 1.45 -7.99 3.80
N VAL A 64 1.25 -9.18 3.23
CA VAL A 64 0.11 -10.05 3.53
C VAL A 64 0.52 -11.43 4.06
N VAL A 65 1.64 -11.48 4.77
CA VAL A 65 2.24 -12.70 5.34
C VAL A 65 2.79 -12.46 6.75
N HIS A 66 3.25 -13.52 7.41
CA HIS A 66 4.02 -13.49 8.66
C HIS A 66 3.30 -12.78 9.81
N GLY A 67 1.99 -12.95 9.95
CA GLY A 67 1.19 -12.35 11.02
C GLY A 67 0.82 -10.88 10.78
N LYS A 68 1.13 -10.32 9.61
CA LYS A 68 0.74 -8.95 9.24
C LYS A 68 -0.75 -8.84 8.87
N GLY A 69 -1.43 -9.95 8.62
CA GLY A 69 -2.80 -10.03 8.14
C GLY A 69 -2.95 -9.73 6.64
N SER A 70 -4.06 -10.17 6.06
CA SER A 70 -4.48 -9.78 4.72
C SER A 70 -4.84 -8.29 4.65
N LEU A 71 -4.93 -7.73 3.43
CA LEU A 71 -5.30 -6.32 3.26
C LEU A 71 -6.67 -6.00 3.86
N ILE A 72 -7.67 -6.88 3.70
CA ILE A 72 -8.98 -6.71 4.32
C ILE A 72 -8.93 -6.89 5.85
N GLY A 73 -8.09 -7.81 6.33
CA GLY A 73 -7.89 -8.07 7.75
C GLY A 73 -7.28 -6.88 8.51
N LYS A 74 -6.49 -6.06 7.81
CA LYS A 74 -5.92 -4.82 8.34
C LYS A 74 -6.92 -3.68 8.49
N MET A 75 -8.07 -3.73 7.82
CA MET A 75 -9.01 -2.61 7.83
C MET A 75 -9.77 -2.53 9.17
N ALA A 76 -9.95 -1.33 9.68
CA ALA A 76 -10.74 -1.11 10.90
C ALA A 76 -12.25 -1.23 10.65
N GLY A 77 -12.97 -1.66 11.70
CA GLY A 77 -14.44 -1.72 11.71
C GLY A 77 -15.02 -3.11 11.49
N ASP A 78 -16.34 -3.14 11.34
CA ASP A 78 -17.12 -4.34 10.97
C ASP A 78 -16.84 -4.78 9.53
N THR A 79 -17.36 -5.95 9.14
CA THR A 79 -17.14 -6.52 7.80
C THR A 79 -17.46 -5.54 6.67
N TRP A 80 -18.58 -4.81 6.75
CA TRP A 80 -18.96 -3.85 5.72
C TRP A 80 -17.97 -2.69 5.66
N GLN A 81 -17.57 -2.17 6.83
CA GLN A 81 -16.59 -1.10 6.96
C GLN A 81 -15.21 -1.53 6.46
N ARG A 82 -14.81 -2.79 6.69
CA ARG A 82 -13.54 -3.35 6.18
C ARG A 82 -13.48 -3.32 4.66
N PHE A 83 -14.54 -3.80 4.00
CA PHE A 83 -14.64 -3.72 2.54
C PHE A 83 -14.70 -2.26 2.05
N ALA A 84 -15.40 -1.37 2.75
CA ALA A 84 -15.45 0.04 2.40
C ALA A 84 -14.07 0.71 2.50
N ASN A 85 -13.33 0.44 3.56
CA ASN A 85 -11.97 0.93 3.75
C ASN A 85 -11.01 0.36 2.70
N LEU A 86 -11.13 -0.92 2.34
CA LEU A 86 -10.29 -1.52 1.30
C LEU A 86 -10.52 -0.86 -0.07
N ARG A 87 -11.79 -0.61 -0.43
CA ARG A 87 -12.11 0.15 -1.65
C ARG A 87 -11.57 1.58 -1.60
N LEU A 88 -11.67 2.24 -0.45
CA LEU A 88 -11.14 3.59 -0.27
C LEU A 88 -9.60 3.61 -0.39
N LEU A 89 -8.90 2.62 0.17
CA LEU A 89 -7.47 2.44 0.00
C LEU A 89 -7.10 2.30 -1.48
N TYR A 90 -7.81 1.47 -2.24
CA TYR A 90 -7.53 1.30 -3.67
C TYR A 90 -7.87 2.54 -4.49
N GLY A 91 -8.97 3.23 -4.19
CA GLY A 91 -9.28 4.51 -4.80
C GLY A 91 -8.17 5.53 -4.58
N TYR A 92 -7.66 5.62 -3.34
CA TYR A 92 -6.51 6.46 -3.01
C TYR A 92 -5.24 6.01 -3.74
N GLN A 93 -4.90 4.71 -3.71
CA GLN A 93 -3.73 4.17 -4.42
C GLN A 93 -3.79 4.52 -5.92
N TRP A 94 -4.93 4.35 -6.58
CA TRP A 94 -5.08 4.61 -8.02
C TRP A 94 -5.01 6.08 -8.39
N THR A 95 -5.52 6.97 -7.52
CA THR A 95 -5.55 8.41 -7.76
C THR A 95 -4.29 9.14 -7.28
N HIS A 96 -3.50 8.55 -6.38
CA HIS A 96 -2.21 9.09 -5.95
C HIS A 96 -1.16 9.02 -7.08
N PRO A 97 -0.21 9.96 -7.21
CA PRO A 97 0.90 9.86 -8.17
C PRO A 97 1.76 8.60 -7.97
N GLY A 98 2.28 8.04 -9.06
CA GLY A 98 3.11 6.83 -9.07
C GLY A 98 2.45 5.64 -9.78
N LYS A 99 3.22 4.64 -10.19
CA LYS A 99 2.71 3.39 -10.79
C LYS A 99 2.12 2.47 -9.71
N LYS A 100 1.30 1.49 -10.09
CA LYS A 100 0.57 0.65 -9.13
C LYS A 100 1.07 -0.77 -9.14
N LEU A 101 1.08 -1.38 -7.97
CA LEU A 101 1.31 -2.81 -7.79
C LEU A 101 0.37 -3.30 -6.71
N LEU A 102 -0.41 -4.33 -7.05
CA LEU A 102 -1.30 -5.03 -6.14
C LEU A 102 -1.01 -6.53 -6.27
N PHE A 103 -0.77 -7.20 -5.14
CA PHE A 103 -0.54 -8.64 -5.10
C PHE A 103 -1.85 -9.42 -5.20
N MET A 104 -1.78 -10.61 -5.80
CA MET A 104 -2.91 -11.51 -6.01
C MET A 104 -3.65 -11.84 -4.70
N GLY A 105 -4.96 -12.03 -4.78
CA GLY A 105 -5.84 -12.15 -3.61
C GLY A 105 -6.29 -10.81 -3.04
N GLY A 106 -5.52 -9.74 -3.24
CA GLY A 106 -5.90 -8.39 -2.82
C GLY A 106 -7.10 -7.85 -3.61
N GLU A 107 -7.26 -8.24 -4.87
CA GLU A 107 -8.28 -7.75 -5.79
C GLU A 107 -9.71 -8.18 -5.42
N PHE A 108 -9.89 -9.36 -4.84
CA PHE A 108 -11.19 -9.86 -4.37
C PHE A 108 -11.33 -9.86 -2.85
N GLY A 109 -10.30 -9.43 -2.12
CA GLY A 109 -10.34 -9.25 -0.68
C GLY A 109 -10.21 -10.55 0.10
N GLN A 110 -9.22 -11.39 -0.24
CA GLN A 110 -8.91 -12.61 0.50
C GLN A 110 -8.76 -12.34 2.00
N TRP A 111 -9.38 -13.18 2.84
CA TRP A 111 -9.39 -13.00 4.29
C TRP A 111 -8.14 -13.54 4.95
N SER A 112 -7.72 -14.73 4.56
CA SER A 112 -6.50 -15.36 5.07
C SER A 112 -5.25 -14.67 4.54
N GLU A 113 -4.18 -14.68 5.34
CA GLU A 113 -2.84 -14.34 4.84
C GLU A 113 -2.47 -15.22 3.65
N TRP A 114 -1.62 -14.70 2.77
CA TRP A 114 -1.13 -15.48 1.66
C TRP A 114 -0.28 -16.65 2.16
N ARG A 115 -0.58 -17.85 1.67
CA ARG A 115 0.18 -19.07 1.93
C ARG A 115 0.73 -19.57 0.61
N HIS A 116 2.04 -19.75 0.53
CA HIS A 116 2.68 -20.22 -0.69
C HIS A 116 2.41 -21.71 -0.98
N GLU A 117 1.97 -22.47 0.04
CA GLU A 117 1.64 -23.90 -0.05
C GLU A 117 0.19 -24.17 -0.47
N GLU A 118 -0.68 -23.15 -0.42
CA GLU A 118 -2.11 -23.26 -0.70
C GLU A 118 -2.48 -22.37 -1.89
N SER A 119 -3.57 -22.71 -2.57
CA SER A 119 -4.16 -21.82 -3.57
C SER A 119 -4.85 -20.62 -2.90
N LEU A 120 -5.12 -19.59 -3.69
CA LEU A 120 -6.00 -18.51 -3.26
C LEU A 120 -7.41 -19.03 -2.91
N GLU A 121 -8.09 -18.31 -2.00
CA GLU A 121 -9.45 -18.62 -1.53
C GLU A 121 -10.50 -18.14 -2.56
N TRP A 122 -10.65 -18.86 -3.67
CA TRP A 122 -11.60 -18.56 -4.76
C TRP A 122 -13.08 -18.73 -4.37
#